data_AF-A0A060UP54-F1
#
_entry.id   AF-A0A060UP54-F1
#
_cell.length_a   1.000
_cell.length_b   1.000
_cell.length_c   1.000
_cell.angle_alpha   90.00
_cell.angle_beta   90.00
_cell.angle_gamma   90.00
#
_symmetry.space_group_name_H-M   'P 1'
#
loop_
_entity.id
_entity.type
_entity.pdbx_description
1 polymer ?
#
loop_
_entity_poly.entity_id
_entity_poly.type
_entity_poly.pdbx_seq_one_letter_code
_entity_poly.pdbx_strand_id
1 'polypeptide(L)'
;MTDFSQSFYWETLPLRGARCRLDGIYARVLRDFSGPEDMAKLLGEVLVGLALLATTQKNYERLIMQAQSKGPLKLLVAEMTATGGMRAYGRWEEGVGLISRICPVRYSLSPWI
;
A
#
# COMPACT_ATOMS: atom_id res chain seq x y z
N MET A 1 -11.30 1.17 -18.00
CA MET A 1 -10.50 -0.07 -17.84
C MET A 1 -10.88 -0.68 -16.49
N THR A 2 -10.94 -2.01 -16.35
CA THR A 2 -11.52 -2.68 -15.18
C THR A 2 -10.46 -3.03 -14.13
N ASP A 3 -10.77 -2.78 -12.86
CA ASP A 3 -9.95 -3.15 -11.70
C ASP A 3 -9.96 -4.68 -11.47
N PHE A 4 -8.83 -5.29 -11.10
CA PHE A 4 -8.75 -6.72 -10.76
C PHE A 4 -7.66 -7.05 -9.75
N SER A 5 -7.81 -8.17 -9.04
CA SER A 5 -6.77 -8.84 -8.26
C SER A 5 -6.85 -10.35 -8.51
N GLN A 6 -5.73 -10.98 -8.85
CA GLN A 6 -5.68 -12.38 -9.27
C GLN A 6 -4.46 -13.07 -8.65
N SER A 7 -4.72 -14.15 -7.90
CA SER A 7 -3.68 -15.11 -7.51
C SER A 7 -3.37 -16.08 -8.65
N PHE A 8 -2.15 -16.58 -8.68
CA PHE A 8 -1.74 -17.63 -9.59
C PHE A 8 -0.69 -18.54 -8.92
N TYR A 9 -0.52 -19.74 -9.46
CA TYR A 9 0.37 -20.76 -8.93
C TYR A 9 1.20 -21.32 -10.09
N TRP A 10 2.43 -21.72 -9.80
CA TRP A 10 3.23 -22.48 -10.74
C TRP A 10 2.96 -23.97 -10.56
N GLU A 11 2.82 -24.68 -11.68
CA GLU A 11 2.60 -26.14 -11.65
C GLU A 11 3.86 -26.90 -11.24
N THR A 12 5.03 -26.39 -11.64
CA THR A 12 6.33 -27.07 -11.49
C THR A 12 7.16 -26.55 -10.33
N LEU A 13 6.75 -25.46 -9.67
CA LEU A 13 7.46 -24.83 -8.55
C LEU A 13 6.49 -24.55 -7.40
N PRO A 14 6.91 -24.71 -6.13
CA PRO A 14 6.09 -24.38 -4.97
C PRO A 14 6.01 -22.86 -4.73
N LEU A 15 5.68 -22.10 -5.78
CA LEU A 15 5.57 -20.66 -5.77
C LEU A 15 4.11 -20.25 -5.99
N ARG A 16 3.65 -19.30 -5.16
CA ARG A 16 2.36 -18.62 -5.31
C ARG A 16 2.63 -17.16 -5.64
N GLY A 17 2.03 -16.69 -6.73
CA GLY A 17 2.09 -15.29 -7.15
C GLY A 17 0.73 -14.60 -7.01
N ALA A 18 0.77 -13.27 -7.09
CA ALA A 18 -0.42 -12.45 -7.22
C ALA A 18 -0.12 -11.24 -8.11
N ARG A 19 -1.12 -10.77 -8.84
CA ARG A 19 -1.08 -9.52 -9.61
C ARG A 19 -2.38 -8.76 -9.47
N CYS A 20 -2.32 -7.43 -9.54
CA CYS A 20 -3.52 -6.59 -9.51
C CYS A 20 -3.37 -5.37 -10.42
N ARG A 21 -4.51 -4.76 -10.74
CA ARG A 21 -4.66 -3.46 -11.39
C ARG A 21 -5.79 -2.72 -10.70
N LEU A 22 -5.52 -1.50 -10.25
CA LEU A 22 -6.44 -0.74 -9.40
C LEU A 22 -6.68 0.68 -9.95
N ASP A 23 -6.59 0.89 -11.26
CA ASP A 23 -6.65 2.22 -11.90
C ASP A 23 -7.93 3.00 -11.53
N GLY A 24 -9.08 2.33 -11.53
CA GLY A 24 -10.37 2.92 -11.18
C GLY A 24 -10.48 3.22 -9.69
N ILE A 25 -9.98 2.33 -8.83
CA ILE A 25 -9.90 2.57 -7.38
C ILE A 25 -8.98 3.74 -7.08
N TYR A 26 -7.81 3.77 -7.70
CA TYR A 26 -6.82 4.82 -7.53
C TYR A 26 -7.37 6.18 -7.97
N ALA A 27 -8.02 6.26 -9.14
CA ALA A 27 -8.69 7.46 -9.61
C ALA A 27 -9.80 7.94 -8.66
N ARG A 28 -10.53 7.02 -8.00
CA ARG A 28 -11.52 7.37 -6.97
C ARG A 28 -10.87 7.94 -5.71
N VAL A 29 -9.78 7.34 -5.24
CA VAL A 29 -9.04 7.82 -4.07
C VAL A 29 -8.44 9.21 -4.33
N LEU A 30 -7.96 9.47 -5.54
CA LEU A 30 -7.38 10.77 -5.90
C LEU A 30 -8.38 11.88 -6.19
N ARG A 31 -9.68 11.56 -6.35
CA ARG A 31 -10.70 12.56 -6.72
C ARG A 31 -10.75 13.73 -5.73
N ASP A 32 -10.66 13.43 -4.45
CA ASP A 32 -10.74 14.40 -3.36
C ASP A 32 -9.34 14.69 -2.76
N PHE A 33 -8.27 14.23 -3.42
CA PHE A 33 -6.91 14.36 -2.94
C PHE A 33 -6.28 15.66 -3.44
N SER A 34 -5.99 16.57 -2.50
CA SER A 34 -5.18 17.76 -2.73
C SER A 34 -3.85 17.65 -1.99
N GLY A 35 -2.80 17.23 -2.68
CA GLY A 35 -1.47 17.09 -2.08
C GLY A 35 -0.36 16.87 -3.11
N PRO A 36 0.88 16.69 -2.65
CA PRO A 36 2.03 16.48 -3.53
C PRO A 36 1.87 15.22 -4.39
N GLU A 37 2.45 15.22 -5.59
CA GLU A 37 2.42 14.07 -6.51
C GLU A 37 3.03 12.81 -5.89
N ASP A 38 4.10 12.96 -5.10
CA ASP A 38 4.75 11.85 -4.39
C ASP A 38 3.81 11.17 -3.39
N MET A 39 2.93 11.94 -2.75
CA MET A 39 1.94 11.39 -1.84
C MET A 39 0.84 10.64 -2.60
N ALA A 40 0.41 11.16 -3.76
CA ALA A 40 -0.51 10.43 -4.63
C ALA A 40 0.08 9.07 -5.05
N LYS A 41 1.35 9.04 -5.49
CA LYS A 41 2.06 7.79 -5.82
C LYS A 41 2.10 6.83 -4.63
N LEU A 42 2.46 7.32 -3.44
CA LEU A 42 2.53 6.49 -2.23
C LEU A 42 1.17 5.90 -1.83
N LEU A 43 0.07 6.66 -2.00
CA LEU A 43 -1.28 6.12 -1.80
C LEU A 43 -1.58 4.99 -2.79
N GLY A 44 -1.15 5.12 -4.04
CA GLY A 44 -1.26 4.05 -5.04
C GLY A 44 -0.47 2.80 -4.66
N GLU A 45 0.80 2.97 -4.24
CA GLU A 45 1.66 1.87 -3.81
C GLU A 45 1.08 1.11 -2.61
N VAL A 46 0.54 1.83 -1.62
CA VAL A 46 -0.01 1.19 -0.42
C VAL A 46 -1.33 0.47 -0.72
N LEU A 47 -2.15 0.99 -1.66
CA LEU A 47 -3.34 0.28 -2.14
C LEU A 47 -2.97 -1.03 -2.83
N VAL A 48 -1.99 -0.99 -3.74
CA VAL A 48 -1.46 -2.19 -4.40
C VAL A 48 -0.90 -3.17 -3.38
N GLY A 49 -0.10 -2.69 -2.43
CA GLY A 49 0.46 -3.49 -1.35
C GLY A 49 -0.62 -4.17 -0.50
N LEU A 50 -1.68 -3.44 -0.16
CA LEU A 50 -2.82 -3.97 0.59
C LEU A 50 -3.60 -5.02 -0.22
N ALA A 51 -3.87 -4.78 -1.50
CA ALA A 51 -4.57 -5.72 -2.37
C ALA A 51 -3.78 -7.03 -2.57
N LEU A 52 -2.46 -6.94 -2.70
CA LEU A 52 -1.58 -8.10 -2.79
C LEU A 52 -1.49 -8.84 -1.45
N LEU A 53 -1.37 -8.12 -0.33
CA LEU A 53 -1.38 -8.72 1.01
C LEU A 53 -2.69 -9.48 1.25
N ALA A 54 -3.83 -8.93 0.83
CA ALA A 54 -5.14 -9.57 0.97
C ALA A 54 -5.20 -10.95 0.29
N THR A 55 -4.43 -11.19 -0.79
CA THR A 55 -4.39 -12.51 -1.44
C THR A 55 -3.77 -13.62 -0.58
N THR A 56 -2.97 -13.23 0.43
CA THR A 56 -2.34 -14.18 1.37
C THR A 56 -3.26 -14.53 2.54
N GLN A 57 -4.32 -13.75 2.75
CA GLN A 57 -5.25 -13.93 3.86
C GLN A 57 -6.41 -14.84 3.44
N LYS A 58 -6.72 -15.85 4.27
CA LYS A 58 -7.80 -16.80 3.99
C LYS A 58 -9.18 -16.20 4.27
N ASN A 59 -9.30 -15.44 5.35
CA ASN A 59 -10.55 -14.84 5.81
C ASN A 59 -10.25 -13.44 6.39
N TYR A 60 -10.94 -12.41 5.91
CA TYR A 60 -10.97 -11.09 6.53
C TYR A 60 -12.29 -10.42 6.18
N GLU A 61 -12.90 -9.71 7.12
CA GLU A 61 -14.01 -8.79 6.79
C GLU A 61 -13.47 -7.44 6.31
N ARG A 62 -12.39 -7.00 6.96
CA ARG A 62 -11.66 -5.77 6.66
C ARG A 62 -10.18 -5.99 6.95
N LEU A 63 -9.33 -5.56 6.01
CA LEU A 63 -7.88 -5.54 6.16
C LEU A 63 -7.41 -4.10 6.19
N ILE A 64 -6.54 -3.75 7.14
CA ILE A 64 -5.99 -2.40 7.29
C ILE A 64 -4.47 -2.50 7.28
N MET A 65 -3.83 -1.72 6.41
CA MET A 65 -2.38 -1.52 6.39
C MET A 65 -2.09 -0.10 6.88
N GLN A 66 -1.28 0.01 7.93
CA GLN A 66 -0.94 1.28 8.54
C GLN A 66 0.57 1.40 8.72
N ALA A 67 1.11 2.55 8.31
CA ALA A 67 2.49 2.94 8.58
C ALA A 67 2.51 4.30 9.29
N GLN A 68 3.39 4.44 10.28
CA GLN A 68 3.61 5.68 11.01
C GLN A 68 5.10 5.99 11.01
N SER A 69 5.44 7.28 10.95
CA SER A 69 6.84 7.68 11.03
C SER A 69 6.99 8.99 11.81
N LYS A 70 8.21 9.22 12.31
CA LYS A 70 8.61 10.52 12.89
C LYS A 70 9.01 11.54 11.82
N GLY A 71 9.09 11.12 10.55
CA GLY A 71 9.48 11.96 9.42
C GLY A 71 8.33 12.82 8.87
N PRO A 72 8.45 13.32 7.63
CA PRO A 72 7.45 14.20 7.02
C PRO A 72 6.10 13.52 6.80
N LEU A 73 6.09 12.22 6.56
CA LEU A 73 4.90 11.38 6.53
C LEU A 73 4.57 10.89 7.94
N LYS A 74 3.55 11.45 8.59
CA LYS A 74 3.17 11.09 9.96
C LYS A 74 2.37 9.80 10.02
N LEU A 75 1.44 9.62 9.07
CA LEU A 75 0.54 8.48 9.04
C LEU A 75 0.18 8.16 7.59
N LEU A 76 0.19 6.87 7.26
CA LEU A 76 -0.33 6.32 6.02
C LEU A 76 -1.24 5.16 6.39
N VAL A 77 -2.47 5.18 5.91
CA VAL A 77 -3.47 4.14 6.14
C VAL A 77 -4.09 3.75 4.81
N ALA A 78 -4.22 2.47 4.56
CA ALA A 78 -5.13 1.94 3.57
C ALA A 78 -5.97 0.82 4.16
N GLU A 79 -7.20 0.73 3.69
CA GLU A 79 -8.13 -0.31 4.10
C GLU A 79 -8.84 -0.93 2.90
N MET A 80 -9.19 -2.20 3.06
CA MET A 80 -9.90 -2.99 2.06
C MET A 80 -10.94 -3.88 2.75
N THR A 81 -12.17 -3.85 2.25
CA THR A 81 -13.24 -4.75 2.70
C THR A 81 -13.21 -6.06 1.91
N ALA A 82 -13.84 -7.11 2.45
CA ALA A 82 -14.00 -8.39 1.74
C ALA A 82 -14.72 -8.26 0.39
N THR A 83 -15.56 -7.23 0.24
CA THR A 83 -16.28 -6.89 -1.00
C THR A 83 -15.42 -6.14 -2.03
N GLY A 84 -14.14 -5.89 -1.73
CA GLY A 84 -13.21 -5.18 -2.61
C GLY A 84 -13.31 -3.65 -2.52
N GLY A 85 -14.08 -3.10 -1.58
CA GLY A 85 -14.11 -1.67 -1.31
C GLY A 85 -12.78 -1.23 -0.70
N MET A 86 -12.09 -0.27 -1.31
CA MET A 86 -10.77 0.19 -0.88
C MET A 86 -10.75 1.69 -0.63
N ARG A 87 -9.97 2.11 0.37
CA ARG A 87 -9.70 3.51 0.70
C ARG A 87 -8.25 3.67 1.16
N ALA A 88 -7.68 4.84 0.93
CA ALA A 88 -6.38 5.19 1.45
C ALA A 88 -6.36 6.66 1.88
N TYR A 89 -5.59 6.95 2.92
CA TYR A 89 -5.43 8.27 3.50
C TYR A 89 -3.99 8.45 3.99
N GLY A 90 -3.47 9.66 3.83
CA GLY A 90 -2.17 10.05 4.34
C GLY A 90 -2.28 11.32 5.18
N ARG A 91 -1.43 11.42 6.19
CA ARG A 91 -1.17 12.66 6.93
C ARG A 91 0.31 12.98 6.82
N TRP A 92 0.62 14.18 6.34
CA TRP A 92 1.99 14.67 6.18
C TRP A 92 2.11 16.11 6.69
N GLU A 93 3.34 16.58 6.85
CA GLU A 93 3.65 17.99 7.12
C GLU A 93 3.69 18.78 5.80
N GLU A 94 3.00 19.91 5.74
CA GLU A 94 3.02 20.80 4.58
C GLU A 94 4.41 21.44 4.39
N GLY A 95 4.83 21.67 3.14
CA GLY A 95 6.08 22.34 2.81
C GLY A 95 7.34 21.47 2.81
N VAL A 96 7.22 20.17 3.08
CA VAL A 96 8.36 19.22 3.01
C VAL A 96 8.20 18.31 1.79
N GLY A 97 9.18 18.33 0.88
CA GLY A 97 9.22 17.42 -0.26
C GLY A 97 9.30 15.97 0.22
N LEU A 98 8.37 15.12 -0.20
CA LEU A 98 8.28 13.71 0.21
C LEU A 98 9.32 12.80 -0.50
N ILE A 99 10.35 13.38 -1.13
CA ILE A 99 11.27 12.62 -1.98
C ILE A 99 12.09 11.61 -1.17
N SER A 100 11.67 10.36 -1.38
CA SER A 100 12.46 9.17 -1.71
C SER A 100 13.70 8.92 -0.83
N ARG A 101 13.46 8.24 0.26
CA ARG A 101 13.81 6.82 0.37
C ARG A 101 12.71 6.23 1.24
N ILE A 102 12.05 5.16 0.78
CA ILE A 102 11.54 4.14 1.71
C ILE A 102 12.59 4.08 2.80
N CYS A 103 12.20 4.45 4.03
CA CYS A 103 13.08 4.60 5.17
C CYS A 103 14.18 3.56 5.02
N PRO A 104 15.47 3.94 4.77
CA PRO A 104 16.48 2.91 4.60
C PRO A 104 16.34 2.08 5.85
N VAL A 105 16.00 0.80 5.70
CA VAL A 105 16.06 -0.14 6.80
C VAL A 105 17.52 -0.08 7.21
N ARG A 106 17.84 0.82 8.14
CA ARG A 106 19.06 0.73 8.93
C ARG A 106 18.78 -0.55 9.68
N TYR A 107 19.29 -1.65 9.13
CA TYR A 107 19.79 -2.70 9.97
C TYR A 107 20.76 -2.01 10.92
N SER A 108 20.24 -1.55 12.05
CA SER A 108 21.02 -1.50 13.28
C SER A 108 21.41 -2.95 13.50
N LEU A 109 22.54 -3.34 12.93
CA LEU A 109 23.31 -4.47 13.44
C LEU A 109 23.63 -4.09 14.88
N SER A 110 22.71 -4.37 15.79
CA SER A 110 23.01 -4.41 17.20
C SER A 110 24.05 -5.51 17.38
N PRO A 111 25.21 -5.23 17.97
CA PRO A 111 26.20 -6.24 18.27
C PRO A 111 25.70 -7.03 19.47
N TRP A 112 24.85 -8.02 19.22
CA TRP A 112 24.63 -9.12 20.14
C TRP A 112 25.36 -10.34 19.59
N ILE A 113 26.69 -10.25 19.64
CA ILE A 113 27.65 -11.32 19.91
C ILE A 113 28.57 -10.77 21.00
#